data_AF-A0A345T5C9-F1
#
_entry.id   AF-A0A345T5C9-F1
#
_cell.length_a   1.000
_cell.length_b   1.000
_cell.length_c   1.000
_cell.angle_alpha   90.00
_cell.angle_beta   90.00
_cell.angle_gamma   90.00
#
_symmetry.space_group_name_H-M   'P 1'
#
loop_
_entity.id
_entity.type
_entity.pdbx_description
1 polymer ?
#
loop_
_entity_poly.entity_id
_entity_poly.type
_entity_poly.pdbx_seq_one_letter_code
_entity_poly.pdbx_strand_id
1 'polypeptide(L)'
;MSISAMFEFPVQIWVMCEALATEYSSGYGELRFNVALPTGMPPFGGAPDVPGIASHIKVTGDQVVWAQEYGAFVPESLRPATALHRVVMTDVDGPIYDHASWFTPDNQLAEYVEPWFNEVRTWVEVMTGQDLDPNHRVYDAELVGVGLTFIEPPHNGSTGMKITTPRIRPLRAQEWADILGFVRDGKQPPLEEVLSRDARAAQRRHANRRAIIDAATALEIALGRYIRGMADQLPPAQQGRLDKQPTLGAYISIAENSGLQLAVPIERLQWLSRLRNDAAHRGEETSDREAVNAVQVMLDFLGTHGLITRTGELDSDGSEWTLVDSENLETGASGMDSR
;
A
#
# COMPACT_ATOMS: atom_id res chain seq x y z
N MET A 1 -1.21 -36.34 -0.22
CA MET A 1 -1.61 -35.52 -1.38
C MET A 1 -1.18 -34.11 -1.06
N SER A 2 -0.51 -33.41 -1.98
CA SER A 2 -0.35 -31.96 -1.82
C SER A 2 -1.68 -31.30 -2.12
N ILE A 3 -2.09 -30.35 -1.28
CA ILE A 3 -3.29 -29.56 -1.49
C ILE A 3 -2.92 -28.45 -2.47
N SER A 4 -3.70 -28.31 -3.54
CA SER A 4 -3.59 -27.21 -4.49
C SER A 4 -4.92 -26.49 -4.60
N ALA A 5 -4.92 -25.16 -4.43
CA ALA A 5 -6.09 -24.32 -4.51
C ALA A 5 -5.86 -23.14 -5.45
N MET A 6 -6.91 -22.66 -6.12
CA MET A 6 -6.85 -21.43 -6.91
C MET A 6 -7.53 -20.32 -6.12
N PHE A 7 -6.87 -19.17 -6.00
CA PHE A 7 -7.44 -17.98 -5.40
C PHE A 7 -7.55 -16.86 -6.43
N GLU A 8 -8.73 -16.26 -6.51
CA GLU A 8 -8.99 -15.09 -7.36
C GLU A 8 -8.99 -13.83 -6.49
N PHE A 9 -8.14 -12.87 -6.85
CA PHE A 9 -8.01 -11.66 -6.09
C PHE A 9 -9.28 -10.79 -6.21
N PRO A 10 -9.79 -10.30 -5.07
CA PRO A 10 -10.88 -9.33 -5.06
C PRO A 10 -10.56 -8.04 -5.82
N VAL A 11 -9.29 -7.66 -5.96
CA VAL A 11 -8.81 -6.55 -6.81
C VAL A 11 -7.48 -6.99 -7.42
N GLN A 12 -7.24 -6.64 -8.69
CA GLN A 12 -6.01 -7.06 -9.37
C GLN A 12 -4.78 -6.37 -8.78
N ILE A 13 -3.68 -7.11 -8.65
CA ILE A 13 -2.39 -6.58 -8.21
C ILE A 13 -1.48 -6.44 -9.43
N TRP A 14 -0.95 -5.25 -9.66
CA TRP A 14 0.01 -5.07 -10.74
C TRP A 14 1.40 -5.54 -10.35
N VAL A 15 1.97 -6.38 -11.23
CA VAL A 15 3.31 -6.97 -11.08
C VAL A 15 4.09 -6.80 -12.37
N MET A 16 5.41 -6.72 -12.25
CA MET A 16 6.34 -6.83 -13.36
C MET A 16 6.25 -8.24 -13.94
N CYS A 17 6.41 -8.39 -15.26
CA CYS A 17 6.32 -9.72 -15.87
C CYS A 17 7.44 -10.67 -15.44
N GLU A 18 8.56 -10.15 -14.92
CA GLU A 18 9.62 -10.98 -14.33
C GLU A 18 9.17 -11.73 -13.06
N ALA A 19 8.10 -11.27 -12.39
CA ALA A 19 7.58 -11.96 -11.21
C ALA A 19 6.83 -13.25 -11.61
N LEU A 20 6.32 -13.31 -12.84
CA LEU A 20 5.50 -14.40 -13.36
C LEU A 20 6.30 -15.72 -13.50
N ALA A 21 5.58 -16.81 -13.76
CA ALA A 21 6.12 -18.16 -13.95
C ALA A 21 7.05 -18.62 -12.81
N THR A 22 6.87 -18.06 -11.62
CA THR A 22 7.69 -18.31 -10.43
C THR A 22 6.77 -18.70 -9.28
N GLU A 23 7.31 -19.53 -8.38
CA GLU A 23 6.66 -19.96 -7.16
C GLU A 23 7.36 -19.34 -5.95
N TYR A 24 6.57 -18.77 -5.04
CA TYR A 24 7.07 -18.02 -3.89
C TYR A 24 6.57 -18.64 -2.58
N SER A 25 7.45 -18.75 -1.59
CA SER A 25 7.05 -19.21 -0.25
C SER A 25 6.18 -18.17 0.45
N SER A 26 5.09 -18.63 1.07
CA SER A 26 4.11 -17.81 1.78
C SER A 26 3.56 -18.56 3.00
N GLY A 27 2.63 -17.92 3.72
CA GLY A 27 1.91 -18.51 4.83
C GLY A 27 1.04 -17.50 5.55
N TYR A 28 0.27 -17.98 6.52
CA TYR A 28 -0.48 -17.13 7.44
C TYR A 28 -0.67 -17.86 8.77
N GLY A 29 -0.32 -17.21 9.88
CA GLY A 29 -0.30 -17.87 11.19
C GLY A 29 0.66 -19.07 11.18
N GLU A 30 0.14 -20.27 11.48
CA GLU A 30 0.88 -21.53 11.42
C GLU A 30 0.78 -22.24 10.06
N LEU A 31 -0.09 -21.77 9.16
CA LEU A 31 -0.25 -22.35 7.82
C LEU A 31 0.93 -21.93 6.92
N ARG A 32 1.47 -22.87 6.15
CA ARG A 32 2.56 -22.67 5.19
C ARG A 32 2.10 -23.18 3.82
N PHE A 33 2.43 -22.44 2.77
CA PHE A 33 2.10 -22.80 1.40
C PHE A 33 2.98 -22.02 0.44
N ASN A 34 3.03 -22.49 -0.80
CA ASN A 34 3.65 -21.75 -1.89
C ASN A 34 2.59 -21.05 -2.73
N VAL A 35 2.97 -19.95 -3.38
CA VAL A 35 2.13 -19.16 -4.29
C VAL A 35 2.76 -19.20 -5.67
N ALA A 36 2.16 -19.97 -6.57
CA ALA A 36 2.57 -20.06 -7.97
C ALA A 36 1.87 -18.98 -8.81
N LEU A 37 2.68 -18.18 -9.51
CA LEU A 37 2.19 -17.11 -10.38
C LEU A 37 1.93 -17.60 -11.81
N PRO A 38 0.98 -16.97 -12.54
CA PRO A 38 0.67 -17.24 -13.95
C PRO A 38 1.89 -17.29 -14.85
N THR A 39 1.79 -18.00 -15.97
CA THR A 39 2.80 -17.99 -17.04
C THR A 39 2.42 -17.01 -18.15
N GLY A 40 3.32 -16.80 -19.12
CA GLY A 40 3.04 -16.00 -20.32
C GLY A 40 3.38 -14.52 -20.18
N MET A 41 3.36 -13.83 -21.32
CA MET A 41 3.67 -12.41 -21.45
C MET A 41 2.40 -11.62 -21.83
N PRO A 42 2.34 -10.31 -21.56
CA PRO A 42 1.22 -9.46 -21.96
C PRO A 42 0.86 -9.62 -23.45
N PRO A 43 -0.43 -9.48 -23.81
CA PRO A 43 -1.50 -8.89 -23.00
C PRO A 43 -2.27 -9.88 -22.10
N PHE A 44 -2.01 -11.19 -22.20
CA PHE A 44 -2.71 -12.23 -21.42
C PHE A 44 -1.73 -13.25 -20.83
N GLY A 45 -1.82 -13.45 -19.51
CA GLY A 45 -1.14 -14.54 -18.82
C GLY A 45 -1.96 -15.84 -18.85
N GLY A 46 -1.26 -16.97 -18.98
CA GLY A 46 -1.80 -18.31 -18.87
C GLY A 46 -1.68 -18.88 -17.46
N ALA A 47 -2.26 -20.06 -17.24
CA ALA A 47 -2.18 -20.73 -15.96
C ALA A 47 -0.72 -21.04 -15.54
N PRO A 48 -0.42 -21.09 -14.22
CA PRO A 48 0.85 -21.61 -13.75
C PRO A 48 1.04 -23.08 -14.15
N ASP A 49 2.29 -23.50 -14.32
CA ASP A 49 2.64 -24.90 -14.63
C ASP A 49 2.59 -25.78 -13.36
N VAL A 50 1.37 -25.92 -12.81
CA VAL A 50 1.09 -26.74 -11.63
C VAL A 50 0.25 -27.96 -12.05
N PRO A 51 0.67 -29.19 -11.69
CA PRO A 51 -0.09 -30.40 -12.01
C PRO A 51 -1.57 -30.31 -11.60
N GLY A 52 -2.47 -30.64 -12.52
CA GLY A 52 -3.91 -30.62 -12.29
C GLY A 52 -4.61 -29.31 -12.71
N ILE A 53 -3.92 -28.17 -12.69
CA ILE A 53 -4.53 -26.86 -13.00
C ILE A 53 -4.91 -26.77 -14.49
N ALA A 54 -3.98 -27.09 -15.40
CA ALA A 54 -4.24 -27.07 -16.84
C ALA A 54 -5.37 -28.02 -17.29
N SER A 55 -5.54 -29.16 -16.60
CA SER A 55 -6.61 -30.12 -16.88
C SER A 55 -8.00 -29.65 -16.41
N HIS A 56 -8.08 -28.87 -15.34
CA HIS A 56 -9.34 -28.31 -14.86
C HIS A 56 -9.85 -27.16 -15.73
N ILE A 57 -8.95 -26.40 -16.36
CA ILE A 57 -9.30 -25.23 -17.18
C ILE A 57 -9.98 -25.61 -18.51
N LYS A 58 -9.72 -26.81 -19.05
CA LYS A 58 -10.39 -27.28 -20.28
C LYS A 58 -11.93 -27.39 -20.16
N VAL A 59 -12.48 -27.27 -18.95
CA VAL A 59 -13.94 -27.38 -18.69
C VAL A 59 -14.62 -26.00 -18.67
N THR A 60 -13.89 -24.88 -18.57
CA THR A 60 -14.45 -23.53 -18.38
C THR A 60 -13.98 -22.50 -19.40
N GLY A 61 -13.99 -22.85 -20.70
CA GLY A 61 -13.92 -21.91 -21.84
C GLY A 61 -12.75 -20.91 -21.88
N ASP A 62 -12.73 -20.05 -22.90
CA ASP A 62 -11.72 -18.99 -23.11
C ASP A 62 -11.81 -17.83 -22.08
N GLN A 63 -12.29 -18.08 -20.85
CA GLN A 63 -12.71 -17.03 -19.90
C GLN A 63 -11.91 -16.97 -18.58
N VAL A 64 -10.97 -17.87 -18.33
CA VAL A 64 -10.14 -17.82 -17.11
C VAL A 64 -8.94 -16.90 -17.31
N VAL A 65 -9.10 -15.62 -16.96
CA VAL A 65 -8.03 -14.63 -16.93
C VAL A 65 -7.09 -14.84 -15.73
N TRP A 66 -5.83 -15.19 -15.98
CA TRP A 66 -4.84 -15.35 -14.91
C TRP A 66 -4.07 -14.06 -14.64
N ALA A 67 -3.64 -13.41 -15.71
CA ALA A 67 -3.13 -12.04 -15.71
C ALA A 67 -3.56 -11.34 -17.00
N GLN A 68 -3.76 -10.03 -16.95
CA GLN A 68 -4.17 -9.24 -18.10
C GLN A 68 -3.58 -7.82 -18.04
N GLU A 69 -3.17 -7.30 -19.19
CA GLU A 69 -2.82 -5.88 -19.32
C GLU A 69 -4.09 -5.03 -19.49
N TYR A 70 -4.21 -3.99 -18.65
CA TYR A 70 -5.25 -2.97 -18.75
C TYR A 70 -4.65 -1.62 -19.15
N GLY A 71 -5.51 -0.66 -19.50
CA GLY A 71 -5.08 0.72 -19.69
C GLY A 71 -4.59 1.31 -18.38
N ALA A 72 -3.27 1.40 -18.20
CA ALA A 72 -2.61 2.03 -17.07
C ALA A 72 -1.38 2.81 -17.53
N PHE A 73 -1.01 3.86 -16.79
CA PHE A 73 0.27 4.52 -16.97
C PHE A 73 1.31 3.82 -16.09
N VAL A 74 2.10 2.96 -16.73
CA VAL A 74 3.27 2.30 -16.13
C VAL A 74 4.54 2.97 -16.67
N PRO A 75 5.46 3.44 -15.81
CA PRO A 75 6.75 4.01 -16.23
C PRO A 75 7.52 3.05 -17.15
N GLU A 76 8.22 3.57 -18.15
CA GLU A 76 8.93 2.74 -19.13
C GLU A 76 9.99 1.83 -18.48
N SER A 77 10.64 2.32 -17.42
CA SER A 77 11.61 1.53 -16.62
C SER A 77 10.98 0.37 -15.86
N LEU A 78 9.65 0.36 -15.72
CA LEU A 78 8.85 -0.66 -15.03
C LEU A 78 7.93 -1.39 -16.02
N ARG A 79 8.33 -1.49 -17.28
CA ARG A 79 7.69 -2.35 -18.29
C ARG A 79 8.61 -3.53 -18.62
N PRO A 80 8.03 -4.69 -19.02
CA PRO A 80 6.61 -4.97 -19.13
C PRO A 80 5.97 -5.33 -17.78
N ALA A 81 4.69 -4.96 -17.60
CA ALA A 81 3.90 -5.21 -16.40
C ALA A 81 2.48 -5.68 -16.74
N THR A 82 1.84 -6.37 -15.81
CA THR A 82 0.49 -6.91 -15.99
C THR A 82 -0.29 -6.91 -14.68
N ALA A 83 -1.62 -6.92 -14.75
CA ALA A 83 -2.47 -7.06 -13.60
C ALA A 83 -2.74 -8.54 -13.32
N LEU A 84 -2.34 -8.99 -12.13
CA LEU A 84 -2.51 -10.35 -11.65
C LEU A 84 -3.93 -10.54 -11.11
N HIS A 85 -4.65 -11.55 -11.62
CA HIS A 85 -6.01 -11.89 -11.18
C HIS A 85 -6.07 -13.09 -10.27
N ARG A 86 -5.26 -14.10 -10.58
CA ARG A 86 -5.35 -15.40 -9.92
C ARG A 86 -3.97 -15.94 -9.62
N VAL A 87 -3.89 -16.63 -8.49
CA VAL A 87 -2.71 -17.39 -8.08
C VAL A 87 -3.12 -18.81 -7.72
N VAL A 88 -2.15 -19.72 -7.76
CA VAL A 88 -2.33 -21.07 -7.23
C VAL A 88 -1.56 -21.19 -5.93
N MET A 89 -2.22 -21.69 -4.90
CA MET A 89 -1.62 -22.06 -3.63
C MET A 89 -1.31 -23.55 -3.67
N THR A 90 -0.04 -23.90 -3.45
CA THR A 90 0.50 -25.27 -3.54
C THR A 90 1.16 -25.66 -2.22
N ASP A 91 1.36 -26.97 -2.04
CA ASP A 91 2.10 -27.53 -0.90
C ASP A 91 1.60 -27.02 0.46
N VAL A 92 0.28 -26.90 0.60
CA VAL A 92 -0.34 -26.38 1.83
C VAL A 92 -0.12 -27.36 2.98
N ASP A 93 0.55 -26.87 4.01
CA ASP A 93 0.88 -27.59 5.24
C ASP A 93 0.48 -26.75 6.45
N GLY A 94 0.02 -27.41 7.51
CA GLY A 94 -0.51 -26.73 8.69
C GLY A 94 -0.69 -27.67 9.87
N PRO A 95 -0.85 -27.10 11.08
CA PRO A 95 -1.05 -27.87 12.31
C PRO A 95 -2.31 -28.75 12.21
N ILE A 96 -2.25 -29.93 12.81
CA ILE A 96 -3.42 -30.80 12.99
C ILE A 96 -3.73 -30.82 14.48
N TYR A 97 -4.98 -30.53 14.82
CA TYR A 97 -5.43 -30.43 16.19
C TYR A 97 -6.32 -31.64 16.56
N ASP A 98 -5.88 -32.44 17.53
CA ASP A 98 -6.64 -33.62 18.00
C ASP A 98 -8.06 -33.25 18.48
N HIS A 99 -8.22 -32.06 19.05
CA HIS A 99 -9.50 -31.56 19.58
C HIS A 99 -10.38 -30.89 18.50
N ALA A 100 -9.87 -30.69 17.29
CA ALA A 100 -10.58 -30.07 16.18
C ALA A 100 -10.26 -30.80 14.87
N SER A 101 -10.72 -32.04 14.76
CA SER A 101 -10.46 -32.91 13.59
C SER A 101 -11.01 -32.37 12.26
N TRP A 102 -11.90 -31.38 12.30
CA TRP A 102 -12.38 -30.67 11.12
C TRP A 102 -11.42 -29.56 10.67
N PHE A 103 -10.53 -29.08 11.53
CA PHE A 103 -9.62 -27.97 11.25
C PHE A 103 -8.35 -28.45 10.55
N THR A 104 -8.54 -29.18 9.46
CA THR A 104 -7.49 -29.67 8.56
C THR A 104 -6.86 -28.54 7.76
N PRO A 105 -5.68 -28.73 7.14
CA PRO A 105 -5.00 -27.67 6.38
C PRO A 105 -5.85 -27.04 5.25
N ASP A 106 -6.75 -27.79 4.62
CA ASP A 106 -7.69 -27.29 3.63
C ASP A 106 -8.75 -26.35 4.22
N ASN A 107 -9.28 -26.67 5.40
CA ASN A 107 -10.23 -25.81 6.10
C ASN A 107 -9.54 -24.58 6.69
N GLN A 108 -8.31 -24.73 7.19
CA GLN A 108 -7.47 -23.60 7.58
C GLN A 108 -7.20 -22.66 6.41
N LEU A 109 -6.88 -23.20 5.23
CA LEU A 109 -6.67 -22.39 4.03
C LEU A 109 -7.93 -21.61 3.66
N ALA A 110 -9.10 -22.25 3.69
CA ALA A 110 -10.37 -21.60 3.42
C ALA A 110 -10.68 -20.47 4.42
N GLU A 111 -10.34 -20.64 5.70
CA GLU A 111 -10.53 -19.62 6.73
C GLU A 111 -9.50 -18.47 6.63
N TYR A 112 -8.26 -18.78 6.29
CA TYR A 112 -7.14 -17.82 6.34
C TYR A 112 -6.84 -17.13 5.01
N VAL A 113 -7.41 -17.55 3.89
CA VAL A 113 -7.12 -16.93 2.58
C VAL A 113 -7.52 -15.45 2.52
N GLU A 114 -8.63 -15.07 3.14
CA GLU A 114 -9.08 -13.67 3.20
C GLU A 114 -8.17 -12.81 4.10
N PRO A 115 -7.89 -13.18 5.37
CA PRO A 115 -6.90 -12.49 6.19
C PRO A 115 -5.52 -12.40 5.53
N TRP A 116 -5.03 -13.50 4.93
CA TRP A 116 -3.77 -13.51 4.18
C TRP A 116 -3.76 -12.48 3.06
N PHE A 117 -4.81 -12.45 2.24
CA PHE A 117 -4.92 -11.47 1.16
C PHE A 117 -4.96 -10.04 1.69
N ASN A 118 -5.65 -9.78 2.80
CA ASN A 118 -5.72 -8.44 3.40
C ASN A 118 -4.35 -7.94 3.87
N GLU A 119 -3.49 -8.82 4.40
CA GLU A 119 -2.12 -8.49 4.77
C GLU A 119 -1.22 -8.27 3.54
N VAL A 120 -1.29 -9.17 2.55
CA VAL A 120 -0.56 -9.00 1.27
C VAL A 120 -0.94 -7.68 0.63
N ARG A 121 -2.24 -7.42 0.49
CA ARG A 121 -2.79 -6.16 -0.01
C ARG A 121 -2.21 -4.97 0.73
N THR A 122 -2.28 -4.98 2.07
CA THR A 122 -1.79 -3.86 2.90
C THR A 122 -0.33 -3.54 2.61
N TRP A 123 0.53 -4.55 2.53
CA TRP A 123 1.93 -4.40 2.14
C TRP A 123 2.08 -3.87 0.71
N VAL A 124 1.33 -4.39 -0.26
CA VAL A 124 1.38 -3.93 -1.65
C VAL A 124 0.99 -2.45 -1.74
N GLU A 125 -0.08 -2.02 -1.10
CA GLU A 125 -0.55 -0.63 -1.11
C GLU A 125 0.47 0.32 -0.46
N VAL A 126 1.13 -0.13 0.62
CA VAL A 126 2.25 0.59 1.26
C VAL A 126 3.44 0.74 0.29
N MET A 127 3.86 -0.35 -0.36
CA MET A 127 5.07 -0.37 -1.18
C MET A 127 4.89 0.32 -2.54
N THR A 128 3.69 0.23 -3.12
CA THR A 128 3.44 0.65 -4.51
C THR A 128 2.48 1.81 -4.65
N GLY A 129 1.59 2.03 -3.67
CA GLY A 129 0.53 3.03 -3.76
C GLY A 129 -0.71 2.66 -4.55
N GLN A 130 -0.74 1.46 -5.12
CA GLN A 130 -1.93 0.88 -5.72
C GLN A 130 -3.13 0.99 -4.77
N ASP A 131 -4.32 1.26 -5.31
CA ASP A 131 -5.58 1.24 -4.54
C ASP A 131 -6.22 -0.13 -4.67
N LEU A 132 -6.11 -0.95 -3.63
CA LEU A 132 -6.53 -2.35 -3.69
C LEU A 132 -7.71 -2.63 -2.75
N ASP A 133 -8.42 -1.61 -2.26
CA ASP A 133 -9.60 -1.80 -1.41
C ASP A 133 -10.81 -2.31 -2.22
N PRO A 134 -11.22 -3.60 -2.07
CA PRO A 134 -12.37 -4.12 -2.80
C PRO A 134 -13.68 -3.49 -2.35
N ASN A 135 -13.76 -2.99 -1.11
CA ASN A 135 -15.00 -2.49 -0.53
C ASN A 135 -15.30 -1.04 -0.94
N HIS A 136 -14.27 -0.28 -1.31
CA HIS A 136 -14.39 1.12 -1.68
C HIS A 136 -13.59 1.43 -2.96
N ARG A 137 -13.82 0.67 -4.03
CA ARG A 137 -13.06 0.85 -5.28
C ARG A 137 -13.19 2.28 -5.80
N VAL A 138 -12.06 2.88 -6.18
CA VAL A 138 -12.02 4.08 -7.00
C VAL A 138 -12.14 3.62 -8.45
N TYR A 139 -13.23 3.97 -9.12
CA TYR A 139 -13.46 3.54 -10.50
C TYR A 139 -12.72 4.44 -11.48
N ASP A 140 -12.03 3.83 -12.41
CA ASP A 140 -11.34 4.50 -13.52
C ASP A 140 -12.33 5.12 -14.52
N ALA A 141 -13.61 4.82 -14.44
CA ALA A 141 -14.64 5.44 -15.25
C ALA A 141 -15.85 5.85 -14.40
N GLU A 142 -16.23 7.13 -14.47
CA GLU A 142 -17.38 7.69 -13.79
C GLU A 142 -18.31 8.36 -14.80
N LEU A 143 -19.61 8.10 -14.69
CA LEU A 143 -20.64 8.83 -15.43
C LEU A 143 -20.95 10.14 -14.69
N VAL A 144 -20.71 11.26 -15.35
CA VAL A 144 -20.98 12.59 -14.81
C VAL A 144 -22.42 12.99 -15.12
N GLY A 145 -23.12 13.53 -14.12
CA GLY A 145 -24.50 14.00 -14.26
C GLY A 145 -25.54 12.88 -14.19
N VAL A 146 -25.19 11.69 -13.67
CA VAL A 146 -26.18 10.63 -13.40
C VAL A 146 -27.25 11.15 -12.45
N GLY A 147 -28.52 10.98 -12.84
CA GLY A 147 -29.66 11.47 -12.06
C GLY A 147 -29.95 12.98 -12.22
N LEU A 148 -29.11 13.73 -12.94
CA LEU A 148 -29.38 15.14 -13.25
C LEU A 148 -30.29 15.24 -14.48
N THR A 149 -31.42 15.92 -14.32
CA THR A 149 -32.33 16.24 -15.44
C THR A 149 -32.44 17.77 -15.55
N PHE A 150 -32.05 18.32 -16.69
CA PHE A 150 -32.22 19.74 -16.98
C PHE A 150 -33.66 20.01 -17.42
N ILE A 151 -34.39 20.81 -16.64
CA ILE A 151 -35.80 21.14 -16.92
C ILE A 151 -35.87 22.25 -17.97
N GLU A 152 -35.22 23.39 -17.71
CA GLU A 152 -35.12 24.49 -18.68
C GLU A 152 -33.75 25.20 -18.59
N PRO A 153 -33.03 25.36 -19.72
CA PRO A 153 -33.29 24.72 -21.01
C PRO A 153 -32.97 23.21 -20.97
N PRO A 154 -33.71 22.36 -21.69
CA PRO A 154 -33.43 20.93 -21.73
C PRO A 154 -32.07 20.67 -22.39
N HIS A 155 -31.22 19.91 -21.69
CA HIS A 155 -29.91 19.50 -22.19
C HIS A 155 -29.84 17.96 -22.21
N ASN A 156 -30.16 17.37 -23.36
CA ASN A 156 -30.24 15.92 -23.52
C ASN A 156 -28.87 15.22 -23.74
N GLY A 157 -27.76 15.97 -23.70
CA GLY A 157 -26.40 15.47 -23.97
C GLY A 157 -25.33 15.94 -22.98
N SER A 158 -25.75 16.46 -21.83
CA SER A 158 -24.84 16.96 -20.78
C SER A 158 -24.36 15.87 -19.82
N THR A 159 -24.72 14.61 -20.07
CA THR A 159 -24.09 13.46 -19.41
C THR A 159 -22.76 13.15 -20.09
N GLY A 160 -21.72 13.07 -19.27
CA GLY A 160 -20.36 12.78 -19.72
C GLY A 160 -19.84 11.50 -19.10
N MET A 161 -18.75 10.98 -19.65
CA MET A 161 -17.96 9.94 -19.01
C MET A 161 -16.58 10.52 -18.73
N LYS A 162 -16.17 10.48 -17.46
CA LYS A 162 -14.81 10.80 -17.03
C LYS A 162 -14.06 9.48 -16.93
N ILE A 163 -13.08 9.28 -17.80
CA ILE A 163 -12.14 8.15 -17.70
C ILE A 163 -10.83 8.67 -17.09
N THR A 164 -10.35 8.00 -16.06
CA THR A 164 -9.06 8.22 -15.42
C THR A 164 -8.22 6.98 -15.63
N THR A 165 -7.07 7.12 -16.28
CA THR A 165 -6.11 6.03 -16.40
C THR A 165 -5.24 5.99 -15.14
N PRO A 166 -5.25 4.91 -14.35
CA PRO A 166 -4.48 4.86 -13.13
C PRO A 166 -2.99 4.86 -13.44
N ARG A 167 -2.23 5.59 -12.63
CA ARG A 167 -0.76 5.50 -12.61
C ARG A 167 -0.39 4.37 -11.68
N ILE A 168 0.39 3.42 -12.18
CA ILE A 168 0.66 2.18 -11.47
C ILE A 168 2.16 1.98 -11.38
N ARG A 169 2.61 1.71 -10.15
CA ARG A 169 3.89 1.09 -9.91
C ARG A 169 3.71 -0.42 -9.70
N PRO A 170 4.08 -1.27 -10.67
CA PRO A 170 4.01 -2.71 -10.50
C PRO A 170 5.06 -3.20 -9.48
N LEU A 171 4.75 -4.30 -8.79
CA LEU A 171 5.72 -4.99 -7.93
C LEU A 171 6.76 -5.74 -8.76
N ARG A 172 8.03 -5.63 -8.37
CA ARG A 172 9.11 -6.50 -8.86
C ARG A 172 9.00 -7.90 -8.26
N ALA A 173 9.71 -8.86 -8.86
CA ALA A 173 9.75 -10.24 -8.36
C ALA A 173 10.23 -10.30 -6.89
N GLN A 174 11.30 -9.57 -6.57
CA GLN A 174 11.85 -9.54 -5.21
C GLN A 174 10.88 -8.89 -4.21
N GLU A 175 10.25 -7.77 -4.57
CA GLU A 175 9.26 -7.10 -3.71
C GLU A 175 8.06 -8.02 -3.43
N TRP A 176 7.60 -8.78 -4.43
CA TRP A 176 6.54 -9.78 -4.25
C TRP A 176 6.97 -10.88 -3.27
N ALA A 177 8.19 -11.43 -3.43
CA ALA A 177 8.74 -12.43 -2.55
C ALA A 177 8.86 -11.93 -1.09
N ASP A 178 9.38 -10.71 -0.92
CA ASP A 178 9.56 -10.06 0.39
C ASP A 178 8.21 -9.88 1.09
N ILE A 179 7.19 -9.39 0.38
CA ILE A 179 5.83 -9.21 0.92
C ILE A 179 5.24 -10.53 1.39
N LEU A 180 5.30 -11.59 0.57
CA LEU A 180 4.81 -12.91 0.97
C LEU A 180 5.57 -13.47 2.17
N GLY A 181 6.88 -13.24 2.24
CA GLY A 181 7.72 -13.56 3.40
C GLY A 181 7.29 -12.79 4.66
N PHE A 182 7.03 -11.49 4.55
CA PHE A 182 6.56 -10.67 5.66
C PHE A 182 5.22 -11.15 6.21
N VAL A 183 4.26 -11.47 5.34
CA VAL A 183 2.94 -11.99 5.74
C VAL A 183 3.07 -13.36 6.40
N ARG A 184 3.88 -14.26 5.82
CA ARG A 184 4.19 -15.57 6.43
C ARG A 184 4.76 -15.44 7.83
N ASP A 185 5.64 -14.47 8.03
CA ASP A 185 6.33 -14.23 9.30
C ASP A 185 5.53 -13.35 10.27
N GLY A 186 4.29 -12.97 9.93
CA GLY A 186 3.42 -12.14 10.75
C GLY A 186 3.89 -10.70 10.92
N LYS A 187 4.75 -10.21 10.02
CA LYS A 187 5.27 -8.84 10.05
C LYS A 187 4.23 -7.86 9.51
N GLN A 188 4.05 -6.78 10.24
CA GLN A 188 3.18 -5.66 9.87
C GLN A 188 4.02 -4.52 9.29
N PRO A 189 3.51 -3.76 8.29
CA PRO A 189 4.20 -2.55 7.86
C PRO A 189 4.28 -1.53 8.99
N PRO A 190 5.28 -0.63 8.97
CA PRO A 190 5.35 0.45 9.96
C PRO A 190 4.08 1.31 9.96
N LEU A 191 3.66 1.75 11.15
CA LEU A 191 2.38 2.45 11.33
C LEU A 191 2.29 3.74 10.50
N GLU A 192 3.37 4.51 10.39
CA GLU A 192 3.39 5.73 9.58
C GLU A 192 3.22 5.44 8.08
N GLU A 193 3.65 4.27 7.60
CA GLU A 193 3.49 3.86 6.21
C GLU A 193 2.04 3.42 5.94
N VAL A 194 1.44 2.71 6.90
CA VAL A 194 0.01 2.35 6.89
C VAL A 194 -0.86 3.60 6.92
N LEU A 195 -0.55 4.57 7.78
CA LEU A 195 -1.25 5.86 7.81
C LEU A 195 -1.03 6.66 6.52
N SER A 196 0.17 6.58 5.92
CA SER A 196 0.43 7.20 4.62
C SER A 196 -0.40 6.60 3.49
N ARG A 197 -0.58 5.28 3.49
CA ARG A 197 -1.53 4.59 2.61
C ARG A 197 -2.96 5.09 2.85
N ASP A 198 -3.41 5.09 4.10
CA ASP A 198 -4.79 5.47 4.45
C ASP A 198 -5.09 6.93 4.08
N ALA A 199 -4.12 7.82 4.29
CA ALA A 199 -4.23 9.23 3.89
C ALA A 199 -4.45 9.39 2.37
N ARG A 200 -3.68 8.64 1.55
CA ARG A 200 -3.85 8.64 0.09
C ARG A 200 -5.20 8.05 -0.31
N ALA A 201 -5.57 6.91 0.26
CA ALA A 201 -6.85 6.27 -0.01
C ALA A 201 -8.05 7.18 0.34
N ALA A 202 -7.98 7.87 1.49
CA ALA A 202 -8.98 8.83 1.92
C ALA A 202 -9.03 10.06 0.98
N GLN A 203 -7.87 10.58 0.55
CA GLN A 203 -7.80 11.69 -0.39
C GLN A 203 -8.42 11.33 -1.75
N ARG A 204 -8.12 10.16 -2.30
CA ARG A 204 -8.72 9.67 -3.55
C ARG A 204 -10.25 9.53 -3.48
N ARG A 205 -10.79 9.38 -2.27
CA ARG A 205 -12.23 9.23 -1.99
C ARG A 205 -12.88 10.53 -1.48
N HIS A 206 -12.21 11.68 -1.58
CA HIS A 206 -12.67 12.98 -1.08
C HIS A 206 -12.98 13.02 0.43
N ALA A 207 -12.44 12.07 1.21
CA ALA A 207 -12.52 12.06 2.66
C ALA A 207 -11.44 12.99 3.27
N ASN A 208 -11.46 14.26 2.88
CA ASN A 208 -10.39 15.24 3.10
C ASN A 208 -9.95 15.36 4.56
N ARG A 209 -10.92 15.44 5.48
CA ARG A 209 -10.65 15.53 6.92
C ARG A 209 -9.84 14.34 7.42
N ARG A 210 -10.21 13.13 7.00
CA ARG A 210 -9.50 11.89 7.36
C ARG A 210 -8.11 11.88 6.73
N ALA A 211 -8.01 12.23 5.45
CA ALA A 211 -6.73 12.30 4.75
C ALA A 211 -5.72 13.21 5.46
N ILE A 212 -6.15 14.39 5.92
CA ILE A 212 -5.30 15.35 6.64
C ILE A 212 -4.87 14.80 8.00
N ILE A 213 -5.79 14.18 8.75
CA ILE A 213 -5.48 13.61 10.07
C ILE A 213 -4.49 12.47 9.94
N ASP A 214 -4.72 11.53 9.01
CA ASP A 214 -3.85 10.38 8.78
C ASP A 214 -2.47 10.85 8.29
N ALA A 215 -2.43 11.83 7.37
CA ALA A 215 -1.18 12.39 6.86
C ALA A 215 -0.32 13.07 7.94
N ALA A 216 -0.94 13.92 8.75
CA ALA A 216 -0.24 14.59 9.84
C ALA A 216 0.21 13.62 10.94
N THR A 217 -0.57 12.55 11.20
CA THR A 217 -0.20 11.53 12.19
C THR A 217 0.96 10.67 11.71
N ALA A 218 0.97 10.27 10.43
CA ALA A 218 2.12 9.61 9.82
C ALA A 218 3.39 10.47 9.92
N LEU A 219 3.28 11.76 9.60
CA LEU A 219 4.40 12.69 9.73
C LEU A 219 4.85 12.87 11.17
N GLU A 220 3.93 12.96 12.14
CA GLU A 220 4.26 13.07 13.57
C GLU A 220 5.10 11.88 14.05
N ILE A 221 4.74 10.66 13.66
CA ILE A 221 5.48 9.44 14.01
C ILE A 221 6.88 9.48 13.38
N ALA A 222 6.98 9.76 12.08
CA ALA A 222 8.26 9.78 11.37
C ALA A 222 9.19 10.89 11.89
N LEU A 223 8.69 12.11 12.07
CA LEU A 223 9.43 13.24 12.61
C LEU A 223 9.87 12.98 14.06
N GLY A 224 8.97 12.42 14.87
CA GLY A 224 9.27 12.06 16.25
C GLY A 224 10.36 11.00 16.36
N ARG A 225 10.38 10.00 15.47
CA ARG A 225 11.48 9.03 15.37
C ARG A 225 12.79 9.72 14.95
N TYR A 226 12.76 10.52 13.88
CA TYR A 226 13.95 11.20 13.35
C TYR A 226 14.62 12.08 14.43
N ILE A 227 13.84 12.93 15.11
CA ILE A 227 14.35 13.81 16.16
C ILE A 227 14.92 13.01 17.35
N ARG A 228 14.25 11.92 17.77
CA ARG A 228 14.77 11.05 18.84
C ARG A 228 16.08 10.36 18.44
N GLY A 229 16.22 9.96 17.18
CA GLY A 229 17.47 9.43 16.64
C GLY A 229 18.62 10.46 16.66
N MET A 230 18.29 11.75 16.72
CA MET A 230 19.24 12.86 16.83
C MET A 230 19.38 13.40 18.26
N ALA A 231 18.82 12.76 19.29
CA ALA A 231 18.72 13.32 20.64
C ALA A 231 20.06 13.84 21.20
N ASP A 232 21.15 13.09 21.00
CA ASP A 232 22.49 13.44 21.49
C ASP A 232 23.08 14.71 20.82
N GLN A 233 22.54 15.09 19.66
CA GLN A 233 22.97 16.27 18.89
C GLN A 233 22.13 17.51 19.21
N LEU A 234 21.03 17.34 19.95
CA LEU A 234 20.14 18.44 20.33
C LEU A 234 20.73 19.26 21.48
N PRO A 235 20.44 20.57 21.56
CA PRO A 235 20.76 21.36 22.74
C PRO A 235 20.12 20.76 24.01
N PRO A 236 20.75 20.84 25.20
CA PRO A 236 20.23 20.24 26.44
C PRO A 236 18.80 20.67 26.79
N ALA A 237 18.44 21.93 26.49
CA ALA A 237 17.10 22.46 26.69
C ALA A 237 16.03 21.75 25.83
N GLN A 238 16.41 21.24 24.66
CA GLN A 238 15.52 20.53 23.75
C GLN A 238 15.46 19.03 24.07
N GLN A 239 16.57 18.43 24.52
CA GLN A 239 16.60 17.03 24.95
C GLN A 239 15.54 16.73 26.02
N GLY A 240 15.47 17.55 27.08
CA GLY A 240 14.47 17.40 28.15
C GLY A 240 13.02 17.62 27.72
N ARG A 241 12.77 18.10 26.49
CA ARG A 241 11.40 18.17 25.93
C ARG A 241 10.97 16.83 25.33
N LEU A 242 11.89 15.98 24.88
CA LEU A 242 11.58 14.69 24.24
C LEU A 242 10.94 13.70 25.23
N ASP A 243 11.30 13.79 26.51
CA ASP A 243 10.77 12.92 27.58
C ASP A 243 9.28 13.16 27.86
N LYS A 244 8.68 14.24 27.34
CA LYS A 244 7.31 14.66 27.62
C LYS A 244 6.27 14.20 26.59
N GLN A 245 6.60 13.24 25.72
CA GLN A 245 5.77 12.82 24.58
C GLN A 245 5.27 14.02 23.75
N PRO A 246 6.17 14.72 23.04
CA PRO A 246 5.82 15.91 22.26
C PRO A 246 4.71 15.65 21.24
N THR A 247 3.84 16.64 21.04
CA THR A 247 2.91 16.68 19.90
C THR A 247 3.65 17.05 18.62
N LEU A 248 3.02 16.90 17.43
CA LEU A 248 3.59 17.36 16.16
C LEU A 248 4.15 18.80 16.22
N GLY A 249 3.36 19.74 16.74
CA GLY A 249 3.81 21.14 16.87
C GLY A 249 5.03 21.30 17.78
N ALA A 250 5.14 20.49 18.83
CA ALA A 250 6.30 20.49 19.71
C ALA A 250 7.54 19.89 19.02
N TYR A 251 7.39 18.83 18.22
CA TYR A 251 8.49 18.29 17.40
C TYR A 251 8.99 19.29 16.37
N ILE A 252 8.09 19.98 15.65
CA ILE A 252 8.45 21.02 14.69
C ILE A 252 9.25 22.13 15.39
N SER A 253 8.79 22.58 16.55
CA SER A 253 9.49 23.59 17.36
C SER A 253 10.86 23.12 17.85
N ILE A 254 11.03 21.84 18.19
CA ILE A 254 12.33 21.27 18.57
C ILE A 254 13.28 21.30 17.37
N ALA A 255 12.83 20.86 16.21
CA ALA A 255 13.64 20.85 14.99
C ALA A 255 14.08 22.26 14.58
N GLU A 256 13.15 23.22 14.58
CA GLU A 256 13.41 24.62 14.26
C GLU A 256 14.43 25.25 15.22
N ASN A 257 14.20 25.14 16.53
CA ASN A 257 15.09 25.74 17.54
C ASN A 257 16.46 25.05 17.63
N SER A 258 16.58 23.83 17.11
CA SER A 258 17.85 23.09 17.06
C SER A 258 18.57 23.24 15.72
N GLY A 259 17.99 23.98 14.76
CA GLY A 259 18.56 24.16 13.42
C GLY A 259 18.68 22.87 12.61
N LEU A 260 17.82 21.87 12.88
CA LEU A 260 17.85 20.61 12.14
C LEU A 260 17.44 20.84 10.68
N GLN A 261 18.19 20.23 9.77
CA GLN A 261 17.79 20.18 8.36
C GLN A 261 16.76 19.06 8.18
N LEU A 262 15.60 19.42 7.62
CA LEU A 262 14.50 18.52 7.30
C LEU A 262 14.28 18.52 5.78
N ALA A 263 13.70 17.43 5.27
CA ALA A 263 13.38 17.30 3.84
C ALA A 263 12.27 18.26 3.39
N VAL A 264 11.46 18.72 4.35
CA VAL A 264 10.35 19.64 4.12
C VAL A 264 10.59 20.93 4.91
N PRO A 265 10.37 22.12 4.31
CA PRO A 265 10.49 23.39 5.01
C PRO A 265 9.62 23.48 6.26
N ILE A 266 10.15 24.11 7.32
CA ILE A 266 9.46 24.25 8.62
C ILE A 266 8.08 24.89 8.45
N GLU A 267 7.93 25.86 7.55
CA GLU A 267 6.67 26.56 7.30
C GLU A 267 5.58 25.62 6.78
N ARG A 268 5.94 24.64 5.93
CA ARG A 268 5.00 23.63 5.42
C ARG A 268 4.59 22.65 6.52
N LEU A 269 5.53 22.28 7.40
CA LEU A 269 5.22 21.43 8.57
C LEU A 269 4.29 22.15 9.56
N GLN A 270 4.56 23.42 9.86
CA GLN A 270 3.71 24.25 10.71
C GLN A 270 2.32 24.44 10.08
N TRP A 271 2.24 24.62 8.76
CA TRP A 271 0.96 24.69 8.05
C TRP A 271 0.16 23.40 8.21
N LEU A 272 0.76 22.22 7.98
CA LEU A 272 0.08 20.93 8.16
C LEU A 272 -0.36 20.72 9.62
N SER A 273 0.47 21.10 10.59
CA SER A 273 0.12 21.01 12.01
C SER A 273 -1.10 21.88 12.35
N ARG A 274 -1.21 23.09 11.80
CA ARG A 274 -2.40 23.95 11.97
C ARG A 274 -3.63 23.32 11.33
N LEU A 275 -3.50 22.92 10.05
CA LEU A 275 -4.59 22.32 9.29
C LEU A 275 -5.15 21.06 9.99
N ARG A 276 -4.29 20.19 10.53
CA ARG A 276 -4.73 19.03 11.33
C ARG A 276 -5.47 19.44 12.60
N ASN A 277 -5.00 20.46 13.32
CA ASN A 277 -5.67 20.92 14.54
C ASN A 277 -7.06 21.52 14.23
N ASP A 278 -7.18 22.28 13.14
CA ASP A 278 -8.46 22.85 12.69
C ASP A 278 -9.43 21.73 12.25
N ALA A 279 -8.93 20.78 11.45
CA ALA A 279 -9.69 19.59 11.04
C ALA A 279 -10.12 18.72 12.23
N ALA A 280 -9.25 18.48 13.22
CA ALA A 280 -9.55 17.63 14.37
C ALA A 280 -10.50 18.30 15.36
N HIS A 281 -10.26 19.56 15.71
CA HIS A 281 -10.89 20.20 16.87
C HIS A 281 -11.95 21.23 16.52
N ARG A 282 -11.84 21.92 15.38
CA ARG A 282 -12.77 23.00 15.01
C ARG A 282 -13.85 22.56 14.03
N GLY A 283 -13.68 21.38 13.44
CA GLY A 283 -14.62 20.85 12.45
C GLY A 283 -14.69 21.73 11.20
N GLU A 284 -13.62 22.48 10.91
CA GLU A 284 -13.52 23.30 9.71
C GLU A 284 -13.56 22.39 8.47
N GLU A 285 -14.31 22.83 7.46
CA GLU A 285 -14.42 22.12 6.19
C GLU A 285 -13.10 22.28 5.41
N THR A 286 -12.46 21.16 5.13
CA THR A 286 -11.17 21.12 4.43
C THR A 286 -11.37 20.85 2.94
N SER A 287 -10.76 21.67 2.09
CA SER A 287 -10.85 21.53 0.64
C SER A 287 -10.02 20.36 0.10
N ASP A 288 -10.39 19.85 -1.09
CA ASP A 288 -9.62 18.81 -1.80
C ASP A 288 -8.16 19.23 -2.00
N ARG A 289 -7.93 20.51 -2.33
CA ARG A 289 -6.59 21.07 -2.54
C ARG A 289 -5.75 21.03 -1.26
N GLU A 290 -6.35 21.29 -0.10
CA GLU A 290 -5.66 21.20 1.19
C GLU A 290 -5.33 19.75 1.54
N ALA A 291 -6.24 18.81 1.29
CA ALA A 291 -5.98 17.39 1.49
C ALA A 291 -4.84 16.88 0.59
N VAL A 292 -4.84 17.24 -0.70
CA VAL A 292 -3.74 16.92 -1.63
C VAL A 292 -2.41 17.47 -1.12
N ASN A 293 -2.36 18.75 -0.75
CA ASN A 293 -1.15 19.37 -0.26
C ASN A 293 -0.64 18.75 1.06
N ALA A 294 -1.57 18.35 1.95
CA ALA A 294 -1.24 17.68 3.21
C ALA A 294 -0.62 16.30 2.97
N VAL A 295 -1.24 15.50 2.10
CA VAL A 295 -0.71 14.21 1.66
C VAL A 295 0.68 14.41 1.03
N GLN A 296 0.86 15.41 0.17
CA GLN A 296 2.17 15.68 -0.45
C GLN A 296 3.25 16.02 0.59
N VAL A 297 2.95 16.86 1.60
CA VAL A 297 3.90 17.18 2.68
C VAL A 297 4.35 15.91 3.42
N MET A 298 3.40 15.03 3.75
CA MET A 298 3.69 13.76 4.40
C MET A 298 4.55 12.87 3.50
N LEU A 299 4.19 12.75 2.22
CA LEU A 299 4.93 11.98 1.23
C LEU A 299 6.37 12.46 1.09
N ASP A 300 6.58 13.77 0.94
CA ASP A 300 7.91 14.40 0.83
C ASP A 300 8.78 14.08 2.05
N PHE A 301 8.18 14.13 3.25
CA PHE A 301 8.88 13.85 4.49
C PHE A 301 9.24 12.36 4.63
N LEU A 302 8.28 11.47 4.41
CA LEU A 302 8.48 10.01 4.48
C LEU A 302 9.44 9.51 3.42
N GLY A 303 9.48 10.11 2.23
CA GLY A 303 10.42 9.69 1.19
C GLY A 303 11.88 9.80 1.62
N THR A 304 12.20 10.77 2.49
CA THR A 304 13.56 10.95 3.04
C THR A 304 13.75 10.37 4.44
N HIS A 305 12.74 10.43 5.30
CA HIS A 305 12.84 10.12 6.75
C HIS A 305 11.97 8.93 7.21
N GLY A 306 11.24 8.30 6.28
CA GLY A 306 10.46 7.09 6.51
C GLY A 306 11.34 5.86 6.76
N LEU A 307 10.73 4.76 7.20
CA LEU A 307 11.45 3.47 7.29
C LEU A 307 11.57 2.79 5.94
N ILE A 308 10.64 3.09 5.04
CA ILE A 308 10.64 2.56 3.69
C ILE A 308 11.12 3.70 2.77
N THR A 309 12.38 3.63 2.37
CA THR A 309 13.03 4.68 1.58
C THR A 309 12.43 4.76 0.17
N ARG A 310 11.80 5.90 -0.16
CA ARG A 310 11.21 6.19 -1.47
C ARG A 310 12.15 7.11 -2.25
N THR A 311 13.02 6.53 -3.06
CA THR A 311 14.13 7.20 -3.77
C THR A 311 13.90 7.39 -5.27
N GLY A 312 12.74 6.99 -5.79
CA GLY A 312 12.31 7.38 -7.13
C GLY A 312 12.13 8.88 -7.23
N GLU A 313 12.55 9.46 -8.36
CA GLU A 313 12.16 10.83 -8.69
C GLU A 313 10.62 10.92 -8.68
N LEU A 314 10.10 11.89 -7.93
CA LEU A 314 8.72 12.35 -8.09
C LEU A 314 8.59 12.84 -9.54
N ASP A 315 7.75 12.19 -10.34
CA ASP A 315 7.34 12.77 -11.60
C ASP A 315 6.73 14.16 -11.33
N SER A 316 7.09 15.14 -12.15
CA SER A 316 6.82 16.58 -11.94
C SER A 316 5.34 16.98 -11.79
N ASP A 317 4.41 16.04 -11.97
CA ASP A 317 2.97 16.23 -11.87
C ASP A 317 2.37 15.80 -10.52
N GLY A 318 3.21 15.39 -9.57
CA GLY A 318 2.77 14.98 -8.22
C GLY A 318 2.24 13.55 -8.15
N SER A 319 2.63 12.69 -9.09
CA SER A 319 2.30 11.26 -9.06
C SER A 319 3.30 10.42 -8.25
N GLU A 320 2.87 9.21 -7.85
CA GLU A 320 3.47 8.38 -6.80
C GLU A 320 4.94 7.97 -7.02
N TRP A 321 5.61 7.78 -5.88
CA TRP A 321 7.02 7.44 -5.73
C TRP A 321 7.43 6.09 -6.32
N THR A 322 8.71 6.00 -6.70
CA THR A 322 9.43 4.71 -6.86
C THR A 322 10.24 4.40 -5.59
N LEU A 323 10.40 3.14 -5.17
CA LEU A 323 11.32 2.73 -4.10
C LEU A 323 12.62 2.22 -4.73
N VAL A 324 13.73 2.26 -3.98
CA VAL A 324 14.96 1.51 -4.30
C VAL A 324 15.09 0.34 -3.33
N ASP A 325 15.79 -0.70 -3.79
CA ASP A 325 15.90 -2.04 -3.22
C ASP A 325 16.11 -2.09 -1.70
N SER A 326 15.40 -3.03 -1.09
CA SER A 326 15.15 -3.29 0.33
C SER A 326 16.31 -3.94 1.09
N GLU A 327 17.57 -3.59 0.83
CA GLU A 327 18.71 -4.22 1.55
C GLU A 327 18.86 -3.78 3.02
N ASN A 328 18.13 -2.76 3.50
CA ASN A 328 18.33 -2.17 4.83
C ASN A 328 17.30 -2.52 5.91
N LEU A 329 16.28 -3.35 5.63
CA LEU A 329 15.26 -3.69 6.63
C LEU A 329 15.75 -4.64 7.74
N GLU A 330 16.94 -5.23 7.63
CA GLU A 330 17.48 -6.16 8.63
C GLU A 330 18.28 -5.48 9.78
N THR A 331 18.72 -4.23 9.62
CA THR A 331 19.63 -3.60 10.60
C THR A 331 18.92 -2.82 11.71
N GLY A 332 17.61 -2.55 11.59
CA GLY A 332 16.86 -1.73 12.55
C GLY A 332 16.40 -2.44 13.83
N ALA A 333 16.46 -3.78 13.90
CA ALA A 333 15.90 -4.55 15.03
C ALA A 333 16.95 -5.02 16.06
N SER A 334 18.25 -4.80 15.84
CA SER A 334 19.34 -5.33 16.69
C SER A 334 19.83 -4.36 17.78
N GLY A 335 19.22 -3.20 17.94
CA GLY A 335 19.75 -2.10 18.76
C GLY A 335 19.04 -1.83 20.08
N MET A 336 18.42 -2.82 20.73
CA MET A 336 17.81 -2.66 22.06
C MET A 336 17.90 -3.97 22.84
N ASP A 337 19.11 -4.38 23.19
CA ASP A 337 19.33 -5.17 24.40
C ASP A 337 20.77 -4.99 24.89
N SER A 338 20.90 -4.80 26.21
CA SER A 338 22.12 -4.57 27.00
C SER A 338 22.73 -3.14 27.03
N ARG A 339 22.17 -2.30 27.92
CA ARG A 339 22.88 -1.75 29.10
C ARG A 339 21.95 -1.04 30.07
#